data_AF-A0A2H0C3Q3-F1
#
_entry.id   AF-A0A2H0C3Q3-F1
#
_cell.length_a   1.000
_cell.length_b   1.000
_cell.length_c   1.000
_cell.angle_alpha   90.00
_cell.angle_beta   90.00
_cell.angle_gamma   90.00
#
_symmetry.space_group_name_H-M   'P 1'
#
loop_
_entity.id
_entity.type
_entity.pdbx_description
1 polymer ?
#
loop_
_entity_poly.entity_id
_entity_poly.type
_entity_poly.pdbx_seq_one_letter_code
_entity_poly.pdbx_strand_id
1 'polypeptide(L)'
;NLLMWETIQLGKKLGAKKLDMWGSLPPNYDPTHSWSGFTRFKEGYGTIFVEFIGSYDLVINPLLYKLYNFIYYLRNLYLKLKSSL
;
A
#
# COMPACT_ATOMS: atom_id res chain seq x y z
N ASN A 1 11.39 1.21 -19.01
CA ASN A 1 10.26 0.25 -18.95
C ASN A 1 10.55 -1.15 -19.48
N LEU A 2 11.79 -1.53 -19.84
CA LEU A 2 12.09 -2.87 -20.35
C LEU A 2 11.72 -3.99 -19.36
N LEU A 3 12.09 -3.83 -18.08
CA LEU A 3 11.82 -4.85 -17.05
C LEU A 3 10.33 -5.23 -16.96
N MET A 4 9.44 -4.23 -16.95
CA MET A 4 8.00 -4.48 -16.87
C MET A 4 7.46 -5.16 -18.13
N TRP A 5 7.98 -4.78 -19.30
CA TRP A 5 7.62 -5.43 -20.56
C TRP A 5 7.98 -6.91 -20.54
N GLU A 6 9.23 -7.24 -20.17
CA GLU A 6 9.70 -8.63 -20.07
C GLU A 6 8.90 -9.42 -19.02
N THR A 7 8.57 -8.81 -17.88
CA THR A 7 7.71 -9.42 -16.86
C THR A 7 6.32 -9.76 -17.41
N ILE A 8 5.69 -8.85 -18.16
CA ILE A 8 4.38 -9.10 -18.78
C ILE A 8 4.46 -10.22 -19.83
N GLN A 9 5.51 -10.22 -20.67
CA GLN A 9 5.74 -11.26 -21.68
C GLN A 9 5.97 -12.62 -21.03
N LEU A 10 6.80 -12.68 -19.99
CA LEU A 10 7.04 -13.90 -19.22
C LEU A 10 5.76 -14.43 -18.59
N GLY A 11 4.97 -13.56 -17.94
CA GLY A 11 3.69 -13.94 -17.35
C GLY A 11 2.75 -14.56 -18.39
N LYS A 12 2.64 -13.95 -19.57
CA LYS A 12 1.86 -14.50 -20.69
C LYS A 12 2.38 -15.87 -21.14
N LYS A 13 3.70 -16.02 -21.30
CA LYS A 13 4.34 -17.30 -21.69
C LYS A 13 4.04 -18.41 -20.67
N LEU A 14 3.96 -18.08 -19.40
CA LEU A 14 3.63 -19.01 -18.30
C LEU A 14 2.12 -19.22 -18.11
N GLY A 15 1.27 -18.62 -18.94
CA GLY A 15 -0.19 -18.77 -18.86
C GLY A 15 -0.86 -17.93 -17.78
N ALA A 16 -0.16 -16.97 -17.17
CA ALA A 16 -0.74 -16.07 -16.17
C ALA A 16 -1.87 -15.21 -16.77
N LYS A 17 -2.93 -14.99 -15.98
CA LYS A 17 -4.09 -14.19 -16.38
C LYS A 17 -4.11 -12.78 -15.80
N LYS A 18 -3.33 -12.55 -14.74
CA LYS A 18 -3.23 -11.29 -14.02
C LYS A 18 -1.77 -11.03 -13.64
N LEU A 19 -1.37 -9.77 -13.69
CA LEU A 19 -0.12 -9.29 -13.12
C LEU A 19 -0.49 -8.33 -11.99
N ASP A 20 -0.31 -8.79 -10.75
CA ASP A 20 -0.56 -7.96 -9.57
C ASP A 20 0.64 -7.06 -9.31
N MET A 21 0.42 -5.75 -9.40
CA MET A 21 1.44 -4.73 -9.17
C MET A 21 1.47 -4.23 -7.73
N TRP A 22 0.70 -4.83 -6.81
CA TRP A 22 0.59 -4.45 -5.40
C TRP A 22 0.02 -3.04 -5.18
N GLY A 23 0.01 -2.58 -3.93
CA GLY A 23 -0.67 -1.37 -3.49
C GLY A 23 -0.28 -0.09 -4.25
N SER A 24 -1.27 0.74 -4.52
CA SER A 24 -1.14 2.09 -5.07
C SER A 24 -1.93 3.07 -4.21
N LEU A 25 -1.83 4.36 -4.53
CA LEU A 25 -2.81 5.32 -4.03
C LEU A 25 -4.19 5.04 -4.65
N PRO A 26 -5.29 5.45 -3.97
CA PRO A 26 -6.63 5.36 -4.53
C PRO A 26 -6.80 6.32 -5.72
N PRO A 27 -7.83 6.14 -6.57
CA PRO A 27 -8.15 7.09 -7.63
C PRO A 27 -8.30 8.53 -7.10
N ASN A 28 -7.95 9.52 -7.93
CA ASN A 28 -7.96 10.95 -7.57
C ASN A 28 -7.01 11.32 -6.41
N TYR A 29 -5.88 10.62 -6.30
CA TYR A 29 -4.85 10.92 -5.31
C TYR A 29 -4.20 12.30 -5.53
N ASP A 30 -3.71 12.87 -4.43
CA ASP A 30 -2.94 14.12 -4.46
C ASP A 30 -1.62 13.91 -5.24
N PRO A 31 -1.36 14.68 -6.31
CA PRO A 31 -0.11 14.59 -7.08
C PRO A 31 1.15 14.90 -6.26
N THR A 32 1.02 15.65 -5.16
CA THR A 32 2.13 15.98 -4.25
C THR A 32 2.42 14.85 -3.25
N HIS A 33 1.56 13.83 -3.17
CA HIS A 33 1.78 12.67 -2.33
C HIS A 33 3.07 11.94 -2.75
N SER A 34 3.86 11.47 -1.77
CA SER A 34 5.16 10.82 -2.02
C SER A 34 5.07 9.57 -2.91
N TRP A 35 3.91 8.94 -3.00
CA TRP A 35 3.62 7.75 -3.82
C TRP A 35 2.95 8.07 -5.18
N SER A 36 2.79 9.35 -5.54
CA SER A 36 2.13 9.74 -6.78
C SER A 36 2.87 9.20 -8.01
N GLY A 37 4.19 9.34 -8.07
CA GLY A 37 5.02 8.82 -9.16
C GLY A 37 4.97 7.29 -9.28
N PHE A 38 4.95 6.59 -8.14
CA PHE A 38 4.82 5.13 -8.10
C PHE A 38 3.45 4.64 -8.59
N THR A 39 2.38 5.36 -8.24
CA THR A 39 1.02 5.06 -8.71
C THR A 39 0.89 5.33 -10.21
N ARG A 40 1.33 6.50 -10.67
CA ARG A 40 1.34 6.88 -12.08
C ARG A 40 2.11 5.90 -12.96
N PHE A 41 3.25 5.40 -12.48
CA PHE A 41 4.03 4.38 -13.18
C PHE A 41 3.21 3.11 -13.46
N LYS A 42 2.40 2.67 -12.50
CA LYS A 42 1.53 1.49 -12.64
C LYS A 42 0.37 1.74 -13.61
N GLU A 43 -0.31 2.88 -13.45
CA GLU A 43 -1.41 3.30 -14.31
C GLU A 43 -1.01 3.34 -15.80
N GLY A 44 0.26 3.66 -16.08
CA GLY A 44 0.83 3.66 -17.43
C GLY A 44 0.79 2.31 -18.17
N TYR A 45 0.53 1.19 -17.49
CA TYR A 45 0.39 -0.14 -18.10
C TYR A 45 -1.07 -0.54 -18.36
N GLY A 46 -2.03 0.38 -18.19
CA GLY A 46 -3.46 0.09 -18.36
C GLY A 46 -4.01 -0.81 -17.25
N THR A 47 -3.53 -0.62 -16.02
CA THR A 47 -3.97 -1.39 -14.85
C THR A 47 -5.40 -1.02 -14.44
N ILE A 48 -6.02 -1.89 -13.65
CA ILE A 48 -7.30 -1.63 -12.99
C ILE A 48 -7.01 -1.48 -11.49
N PHE A 49 -7.51 -0.42 -10.88
CA PHE A 49 -7.47 -0.28 -9.42
C PHE A 49 -8.47 -1.24 -8.79
N VAL A 50 -8.01 -2.07 -7.86
CA VAL A 50 -8.84 -3.01 -7.13
C VAL A 50 -8.74 -2.68 -5.65
N GLU A 51 -9.83 -2.18 -5.09
CA GLU A 51 -9.96 -1.95 -3.66
C GLU A 51 -10.30 -3.28 -2.97
N PHE A 52 -9.46 -3.69 -2.02
CA PHE A 52 -9.76 -4.82 -1.16
C PHE A 52 -10.53 -4.38 0.07
N ILE A 53 -11.20 -5.35 0.70
CA ILE A 53 -11.71 -5.19 2.05
C ILE A 53 -10.54 -4.78 2.96
N GLY A 54 -10.77 -3.80 3.84
CA GLY A 54 -9.74 -3.29 4.74
C GLY A 54 -9.20 -4.38 5.67
N SER A 55 -8.24 -4.02 6.51
CA SER A 55 -7.75 -4.92 7.55
C SER A 55 -8.70 -4.91 8.76
N TYR A 56 -8.99 -6.09 9.30
CA TYR A 56 -9.83 -6.25 10.49
C TYR A 56 -9.07 -7.04 11.55
N ASP A 57 -9.14 -6.57 12.79
CA ASP A 57 -8.52 -7.24 13.93
C ASP A 57 -9.56 -8.10 14.66
N LEU A 58 -9.25 -9.37 14.87
CA LEU A 58 -9.99 -10.22 15.80
C LEU A 58 -9.47 -9.99 17.22
N VAL A 59 -10.20 -9.20 18.01
CA VAL A 59 -9.78 -8.83 19.37
C VAL A 59 -10.06 -9.96 20.37
N ILE A 60 -9.01 -10.73 20.71
CA ILE A 60 -9.10 -11.84 21.68
C ILE A 60 -9.12 -11.35 23.13
N ASN A 61 -8.33 -10.33 23.47
CA ASN A 61 -8.29 -9.73 24.80
C ASN A 61 -8.51 -8.21 24.72
N PRO A 62 -9.72 -7.71 25.05
CA PRO A 62 -10.05 -6.30 24.91
C PRO A 62 -9.20 -5.37 25.78
N LEU A 63 -8.75 -5.80 26.96
CA LEU A 63 -7.95 -4.97 27.86
C LEU A 63 -6.53 -4.78 27.30
N LEU A 64 -5.88 -5.87 26.88
CA LEU A 64 -4.55 -5.81 26.28
C LEU A 64 -4.56 -5.04 24.96
N TYR A 65 -5.59 -5.22 24.13
CA TYR A 65 -5.72 -4.50 22.86
C TYR A 65 -5.84 -2.98 23.07
N LYS A 66 -6.66 -2.56 24.04
CA LYS A 66 -6.78 -1.13 24.41
C LYS A 66 -5.46 -0.58 24.93
N LEU A 67 -4.77 -1.30 25.82
CA LEU A 67 -3.48 -0.86 26.37
C LEU A 67 -2.42 -0.74 25.27
N TYR A 68 -2.33 -1.73 24.38
CA TYR A 68 -1.42 -1.72 23.24
C TYR A 68 -1.65 -0.48 22.35
N ASN A 69 -2.90 -0.23 21.96
CA ASN A 69 -3.24 0.91 21.10
C ASN A 69 -2.96 2.25 21.79
N PHE A 70 -3.17 2.34 23.11
CA PHE A 70 -2.82 3.53 23.87
C PHE A 70 -1.30 3.78 23.88
N ILE A 71 -0.49 2.75 24.15
CA ILE A 71 0.97 2.86 24.11
C ILE A 71 1.46 3.19 22.69
N TYR A 72 0.89 2.57 21.66
CA TYR A 72 1.20 2.83 20.26
C TYR A 72 0.94 4.30 19.89
N TYR A 73 -0.18 4.86 20.34
CA TYR A 73 -0.49 6.28 20.17
C TYR A 73 0.57 7.18 20.82
N LEU A 74 0.92 6.93 22.08
CA LEU A 74 1.95 7.70 22.80
C LEU A 74 3.32 7.60 22.12
N ARG A 75 3.71 6.42 21.65
CA ARG A 75 4.94 6.20 20.87
C ARG A 75 4.95 7.06 19.61
N ASN A 76 3.86 7.09 18.86
CA ASN A 76 3.79 7.86 17.61
C ASN A 76 3.85 9.37 17.87
N LEU A 77 3.23 9.85 18.96
CA LEU A 77 3.37 11.24 19.40
C LEU A 77 4.84 11.58 19.68
N TYR A 78 5.53 10.74 20.46
CA TYR A 78 6.94 10.89 20.78
C TYR A 78 7.82 10.91 19.52
N LEU A 79 7.62 9.98 18.60
CA LEU A 79 8.41 9.90 17.36
C LEU A 79 8.22 11.13 16.46
N LYS A 80 6.99 11.66 16.36
CA LYS A 80 6.71 12.88 15.60
C LYS A 80 7.47 14.08 16.18
N LEU A 81 7.40 14.27 17.50
CA LEU A 81 8.13 15.35 18.19
C LEU A 81 9.65 15.22 18.00
N LYS A 82 10.17 13.99 18.07
CA LYS A 82 11.59 13.72 17.85
C LYS A 82 12.02 13.99 16.40
N SER A 83 11.18 13.70 15.41
CA SER A 83 11.50 13.96 13.99
C SER A 83 11.42 15.44 13.60
N SER A 84 10.75 16.28 14.41
CA SER A 84 10.62 17.72 14.17
C SER A 84 11.69 18.57 14.83
N LEU A 85 12.55 17.96 15.66
CA LEU A 85 13.75 18.56 16.27
C LEU A 85 14.97 18.22 15.42
#